data_AF-A0A3L7QIN7-F1
#
_entry.id   AF-A0A3L7QIN7-F1
#
_cell.length_a   1.000
_cell.length_b   1.000
_cell.length_c   1.000
_cell.angle_alpha   90.00
_cell.angle_beta   90.00
_cell.angle_gamma   90.00
#
_symmetry.space_group_name_H-M   'P 1'
#
loop_
_entity.id
_entity.type
_entity.pdbx_description
1 polymer ?
#
loop_
_entity_poly.entity_id
_entity_poly.type
_entity_poly.pdbx_seq_one_letter_code
_entity_poly.pdbx_strand_id
1 'polypeptide(L)' 'MADGGKHVSDEVYLARLSVCANCPSLDPERMRCLEKSCGCRLKVKARWRSESCPQGKWPSA' A
#
# COMPACT_ATOMS: atom_id res chain seq x y z
N MET A 1 19.30 7.82 3.17
CA MET A 1 18.85 7.45 4.53
C MET A 1 17.94 6.24 4.40
N ALA A 2 18.14 5.17 5.17
CA ALA A 2 17.22 4.03 5.20
C ALA A 2 16.30 4.19 6.42
N ASP A 3 14.98 4.20 6.22
CA ASP A 3 13.97 4.45 7.27
C ASP A 3 13.92 3.40 8.41
N GLY A 4 14.84 2.43 8.46
CA GLY A 4 14.94 1.46 9.57
C GLY A 4 13.69 0.59 9.74
N GLY A 5 12.88 0.41 8.69
CA GLY A 5 11.62 -0.34 8.76
C GLY A 5 10.49 0.39 9.49
N LYS A 6 10.56 1.73 9.59
CA LYS A 6 9.49 2.52 10.22
C LYS A 6 8.16 2.30 9.50
N HIS A 7 7.13 2.04 10.30
CA HIS A 7 5.77 1.95 9.81
C HIS A 7 5.09 3.32 9.75
N VAL A 8 4.09 3.45 8.90
CA VAL A 8 3.11 4.53 8.97
C VAL A 8 2.17 4.33 10.16
N SER A 9 1.49 5.38 10.59
CA SER A 9 0.43 5.29 11.59
C SER A 9 -0.73 4.41 11.09
N ASP A 10 -1.49 3.83 12.02
CA ASP A 10 -2.60 2.92 11.68
C ASP A 10 -3.65 3.62 10.79
N GLU A 11 -3.91 4.92 11.01
CA GLU A 11 -4.79 5.73 10.18
C GLU A 11 -4.33 5.77 8.71
N VAL A 12 -3.04 6.04 8.47
CA VAL A 12 -2.48 6.07 7.11
C VAL A 12 -2.50 4.68 6.49
N TYR A 13 -2.21 3.64 7.26
CA TYR A 13 -2.30 2.26 6.80
C TYR A 13 -3.72 1.89 6.36
N LEU A 14 -4.72 2.22 7.17
CA LEU A 14 -6.14 2.00 6.86
C LEU A 14 -6.58 2.82 5.65
N ALA A 15 -6.14 4.07 5.52
CA ALA A 15 -6.42 4.90 4.35
C ALA A 15 -5.84 4.29 3.07
N ARG A 16 -4.58 3.83 3.10
CA ARG A 16 -3.93 3.13 1.97
C ARG A 16 -4.66 1.85 1.60
N LEU A 17 -5.11 1.06 2.59
CA LEU A 17 -5.91 -0.14 2.36
C LEU A 17 -7.28 0.18 1.76
N SER A 18 -7.96 1.23 2.24
CA SER A 18 -9.25 1.67 1.72
C SER A 18 -9.15 2.08 0.25
N VAL A 19 -8.09 2.80 -0.12
CA VAL A 19 -7.78 3.11 -1.53
C VAL A 19 -7.62 1.82 -2.35
N CYS A 20 -6.87 0.86 -1.83
CA CYS A 20 -6.67 -0.41 -2.53
C CYS A 20 -7.94 -1.26 -2.61
N ALA A 21 -8.81 -1.23 -1.60
CA ALA A 21 -10.10 -1.93 -1.59
C ALA A 21 -11.01 -1.45 -2.72
N ASN A 22 -10.88 -0.19 -3.13
CA ASN A 22 -11.61 0.41 -4.26
C ASN A 22 -10.84 0.31 -5.60
N CYS A 23 -9.68 -0.35 -5.62
CA CYS A 23 -8.87 -0.45 -6.83
C CYS A 23 -9.27 -1.68 -7.66
N PRO A 24 -9.55 -1.55 -8.97
CA PRO A 24 -9.90 -2.69 -9.82
C PRO A 24 -8.75 -3.70 -9.96
N SER A 25 -7.51 -3.26 -9.73
CA SER A 25 -6.32 -4.09 -9.76
C SER A 25 -6.05 -4.80 -8.42
N LEU A 26 -6.98 -4.80 -7.45
CA LEU A 26 -6.84 -5.56 -6.21
C LEU A 26 -7.30 -7.00 -6.40
N ASP A 27 -6.47 -7.95 -5.99
CA ASP A 27 -6.86 -9.33 -5.72
C ASP A 27 -7.24 -9.46 -4.23
N PRO A 28 -8.55 -9.50 -3.89
CA PRO A 28 -8.99 -9.55 -2.49
C PRO A 28 -8.66 -10.89 -1.82
N GLU A 29 -8.61 -11.99 -2.59
CA GLU A 29 -8.29 -13.32 -2.07
C GLU A 29 -6.87 -13.39 -1.50
N ARG A 30 -5.91 -12.78 -2.21
CA ARG A 30 -4.49 -12.78 -1.83
C ARG A 30 -4.04 -11.48 -1.18
N MET A 31 -4.94 -10.49 -1.06
CA MET A 31 -4.63 -9.12 -0.61
C MET A 31 -3.41 -8.56 -1.35
N ARG A 32 -3.41 -8.73 -2.67
CA ARG A 32 -2.28 -8.39 -3.55
C ARG A 32 -2.73 -7.45 -4.65
N CYS A 33 -1.92 -6.45 -4.96
CA CYS A 33 -2.15 -5.65 -6.16
C CYS A 33 -1.69 -6.45 -7.39
N LEU A 34 -2.60 -6.68 -8.33
CA LEU A 34 -2.37 -7.29 -9.64
C LEU A 34 -1.69 -6.34 -10.62
N GLU A 35 -1.63 -5.05 -10.28
CA GLU A 35 -0.98 -4.06 -11.13
C GLU A 35 0.51 -4.39 -11.26
N LYS A 36 1.01 -4.53 -12.49
CA LYS A 36 2.41 -4.97 -12.72
C LYS A 36 3.43 -4.03 -12.10
N SER A 37 3.13 -2.73 -12.05
CA SER A 37 3.98 -1.71 -11.44
C SER A 37 4.01 -1.80 -9.90
N CYS A 38 3.00 -2.42 -9.28
CA CYS A 38 2.94 -2.64 -7.84
C CYS A 38 3.36 -4.08 -7.49
N GLY A 39 2.60 -5.08 -7.95
CA GLY A 39 2.77 -6.50 -7.59
C GLY A 39 2.63 -6.79 -6.08
N CYS A 40 2.21 -5.78 -5.32
CA CYS A 40 2.47 -5.63 -3.89
C CYS A 40 1.60 -6.53 -3.02
N ARG A 41 2.17 -7.12 -1.96
CA ARG A 41 1.36 -7.66 -0.85
C ARG A 41 0.94 -6.53 0.08
N LEU A 42 -0.33 -6.13 0.03
CA LEU A 42 -0.81 -4.88 0.64
C LEU A 42 -0.70 -4.85 2.16
N LYS A 43 -0.93 -5.98 2.83
CA LYS A 43 -0.82 -6.10 4.30
C LYS A 43 0.54 -5.65 4.86
N VAL A 44 1.60 -5.86 4.09
CA VAL A 44 2.97 -5.48 4.50
C VAL A 44 3.34 -4.15 3.89
N LYS A 45 3.18 -4.00 2.57
CA LYS A 45 3.65 -2.81 1.86
C LYS A 45 2.94 -1.53 2.28
N ALA A 46 1.63 -1.58 2.56
CA ALA A 46 0.90 -0.39 3.00
C ALA A 46 1.35 0.09 4.38
N ARG A 47 1.96 -0.78 5.21
CA ARG A 47 2.52 -0.40 6.51
C ARG A 47 3.86 0.33 6.39
N TRP A 48 4.65 0.08 5.35
CA TRP A 48 5.97 0.69 5.23
C TRP A 48 5.88 2.17 4.88
N ARG A 49 6.54 3.03 5.66
CA ARG A 49 6.55 4.48 5.43
C ARG A 49 7.28 4.84 4.13
N SER A 50 8.38 4.16 3.84
CA SER A 50 9.17 4.39 2.62
C SER A 50 8.46 4.00 1.34
N GLU A 51 7.39 3.20 1.44
CA GLU A 51 6.67 2.71 0.28
C GLU A 51 5.55 3.66 -0.14
N SER A 52 5.40 3.77 -1.46
CA SER A 52 4.35 4.53 -2.11
C SER A 52 3.60 3.68 -3.14
N CYS A 53 2.38 4.11 -3.49
CA CYS A 53 1.69 3.54 -4.63
C CYS A 53 2.36 4.03 -5.92
N PRO A 54 2.85 3.14 -6.80
CA PRO A 54 3.47 3.54 -8.06
C PRO A 54 2.49 4.24 -9.02
N GLN A 55 1.19 4.10 -8.78
CA GLN A 55 0.12 4.79 -9.51
C GLN A 55 -0.28 6.12 -8.84
N GLY A 56 0.39 6.54 -7.75
CA GLY A 56 0.08 7.78 -7.03
C GLY A 56 -1.26 7.79 -6.30
N LYS A 57 -1.94 6.64 -6.13
CA LYS A 57 -3.27 6.58 -5.52
C LYS A 57 -3.27 6.68 -4.00
N TRP A 58 -2.16 6.33 -3.34
CA TRP A 58 -2.07 6.40 -1.88
C TRP A 58 -1.97 7.85 -1.42
N PRO A 59 -2.63 8.21 -0.31
CA PRO A 59 -2.43 9.53 0.28
C PRO A 59 -0.96 9.70 0.68
N SER A 60 -0.41 10.87 0.38
CA SER A 60 0.92 11.27 0.85
C SER A 60 0.92 11.22 2.38
N ALA A 61 1.81 10.39 2.93
CA ALA A 61 1.97 10.17 4.36
C ALA A 61 2.85 11.24 5.02
#